data_AF-A0A165U8N0-F1
#
_entry.id   AF-A0A165U8N0-F1
#
_cell.length_a   1.000
_cell.length_b   1.000
_cell.length_c   1.000
_cell.angle_alpha   90.00
_cell.angle_beta   90.00
_cell.angle_gamma   90.00
#
_symmetry.space_group_name_H-M   'P 1'
#
loop_
_entity.id
_entity.type
_entity.pdbx_description
1 polymer ?
#
loop_
_entity_poly.entity_id
_entity_poly.type
_entity_poly.pdbx_seq_one_letter_code
_entity_poly.pdbx_strand_id
1 'polypeptide(L)'
;MHQQRKIKAGTHMRSLTLLSSAALLASFAHTSTAQPCDNHDPLRRPHFGDTHVHTAWWFDARSQDTRNKPDAAYRFAKGEALGIKPYDENDKPLRTIKIDRPLDFTAVTDHSEFMGEMRMCNVQGSPGYWHPVCMAHRYFPSTTFATLAAMGLSGKMRWSNMCGDNHGLCLEQATNRSL
;
A
#
# COMPACT_ATOMS: atom_id res chain seq x y z
N MET A 1 45.33 65.98 6.98
CA MET A 1 43.86 66.04 7.14
C MET A 1 43.43 64.91 8.06
N HIS A 2 42.71 65.25 9.14
CA HIS A 2 41.82 64.40 9.96
C HIS A 2 42.47 63.16 10.64
N GLN A 3 43.09 63.32 11.81
CA GLN A 3 42.48 63.39 13.16
C GLN A 3 42.12 62.02 13.76
N GLN A 4 42.77 61.74 14.89
CA GLN A 4 42.74 60.53 15.69
C GLN A 4 41.34 60.15 16.19
N ARG A 5 41.13 58.85 16.43
CA ARG A 5 40.24 58.37 17.49
C ARG A 5 40.96 57.35 18.37
N LYS A 6 41.38 57.82 19.55
CA LYS A 6 41.70 57.00 20.72
C LYS A 6 40.42 56.35 21.23
N ILE A 7 40.44 55.05 21.54
CA ILE A 7 39.50 54.47 22.52
C ILE A 7 40.31 53.56 23.46
N LYS A 8 40.15 53.85 24.75
CA LYS A 8 40.88 53.34 25.91
C LYS A 8 40.54 51.87 26.18
N ALA A 9 41.52 51.13 26.69
CA ALA A 9 41.30 49.90 27.43
C ALA A 9 40.46 50.20 28.68
N GLY A 10 39.35 49.48 28.84
CA GLY A 10 38.48 49.53 30.00
C GLY A 10 38.17 48.12 30.46
N THR A 11 38.90 47.64 31.46
CA THR A 11 38.66 46.39 32.17
C THR A 11 37.33 46.52 32.92
N HIS A 12 36.27 45.88 32.41
CA HIS A 12 35.03 45.71 33.15
C HIS A 12 34.75 44.22 33.30
N MET A 13 35.12 43.72 34.48
CA MET A 13 34.71 42.43 35.02
C MET A 13 33.17 42.42 35.11
N ARG A 14 32.51 41.79 34.15
CA ARG A 14 31.06 41.60 34.16
C ARG A 14 30.75 40.28 34.87
N SER A 15 30.27 40.37 36.10
CA SER A 15 29.63 39.26 36.80
C SER A 15 28.53 38.66 35.93
N LEU A 16 28.69 37.39 35.57
CA LEU A 16 27.66 36.59 34.92
C LEU A 16 26.60 36.24 35.96
N THR A 17 25.49 36.97 35.97
CA THR A 17 24.30 36.58 36.74
C THR A 17 23.61 35.47 35.94
N LEU A 18 23.58 34.24 36.48
CA LEU A 18 22.77 33.15 35.93
C LEU A 18 21.28 33.52 36.08
N LEU A 19 20.63 33.91 34.99
CA LEU A 19 19.16 33.90 34.94
C LEU A 19 18.70 32.44 34.81
N SER A 20 18.23 31.89 35.93
CA SER A 20 17.54 30.60 35.98
C SER A 20 16.31 30.66 35.08
N SER A 21 16.39 29.99 33.92
CA SER A 21 15.25 29.81 33.02
C SER A 21 14.36 28.71 33.58
N ALA A 22 13.47 29.06 34.51
CA ALA A 22 12.35 28.21 34.86
C ALA A 22 11.36 28.22 33.69
N ALA A 23 11.61 27.36 32.70
CA ALA A 23 10.67 27.10 31.63
C ALA A 23 9.38 26.54 32.25
N LEU A 24 8.28 27.28 32.13
CA LEU A 24 6.94 26.81 32.45
C LEU A 24 6.66 25.55 31.63
N LEU A 25 6.73 24.39 32.27
CA LEU A 25 6.06 23.19 31.79
C LEU A 25 4.57 23.36 32.04
N ALA A 26 3.89 24.11 31.16
CA ALA A 26 2.44 24.06 31.10
C ALA A 26 2.05 22.64 30.70
N SER A 27 1.66 21.84 31.69
CA SER A 27 1.04 20.54 31.45
C SER A 27 -0.25 20.77 30.69
N PHE A 28 -0.27 20.45 29.40
CA PHE A 28 -1.50 20.28 28.64
C PHE A 28 -2.20 19.02 29.15
N ALA A 29 -2.84 19.11 30.31
CA ALA A 29 -3.84 18.14 30.71
C ALA A 29 -5.04 18.34 29.79
N HIS A 30 -5.02 17.68 28.63
CA HIS A 30 -6.12 17.67 27.70
C HIS A 30 -7.22 16.77 28.29
N THR A 31 -8.03 17.31 29.20
CA THR A 31 -9.29 16.70 29.64
C THR A 31 -10.34 16.86 28.54
N SER A 32 -10.07 16.28 27.39
CA SER A 32 -11.11 16.06 26.39
C SER A 32 -11.99 14.91 26.89
N THR A 33 -13.08 15.26 27.58
CA THR A 33 -14.23 14.36 27.72
C THR A 33 -14.93 14.28 26.38
N ALA A 34 -14.26 13.64 25.40
CA ALA A 34 -14.88 13.37 24.11
C ALA A 34 -16.15 12.57 24.37
N GLN A 35 -17.30 13.05 23.87
CA GLN A 35 -18.53 12.27 23.97
C GLN A 35 -18.31 10.90 23.29
N PRO A 36 -18.79 9.80 23.91
CA PRO A 36 -18.69 8.50 23.28
C PRO A 36 -19.36 8.53 21.90
N CYS A 37 -18.75 7.86 20.92
CA CYS A 37 -19.39 7.67 19.62
C CYS A 37 -20.73 6.94 19.79
N ASP A 38 -21.67 7.16 18.86
CA ASP A 38 -23.01 6.54 18.88
C ASP A 38 -22.98 5.01 19.04
N ASN A 39 -21.90 4.38 18.56
CA ASN A 39 -21.66 2.95 18.64
C ASN A 39 -20.65 2.56 19.72
N HIS A 40 -20.74 3.15 20.91
CA HIS A 40 -19.90 2.81 22.06
C HIS A 40 -20.54 1.69 22.91
N ASP A 41 -19.74 0.67 23.20
CA ASP A 41 -20.08 -0.37 24.16
C ASP A 41 -19.11 -0.29 25.35
N PRO A 42 -19.58 -0.07 26.59
CA PRO A 42 -18.70 0.03 27.75
C PRO A 42 -17.89 -1.26 27.99
N LEU A 43 -18.34 -2.41 27.49
CA LEU A 43 -17.59 -3.67 27.57
C LEU A 43 -16.69 -3.91 26.36
N ARG A 44 -16.70 -3.00 25.37
CA ARG A 44 -16.11 -3.16 24.03
C ARG A 44 -16.74 -4.33 23.26
N ARG A 45 -16.55 -4.33 21.95
CA ARG A 45 -17.00 -5.42 21.08
C ARG A 45 -15.78 -6.06 20.42
N PRO A 46 -15.53 -7.36 20.61
CA PRO A 46 -14.48 -8.03 19.86
C PRO A 46 -14.91 -8.15 18.40
N HIS A 47 -14.04 -7.72 17.50
CA HIS A 47 -14.22 -7.90 16.05
C HIS A 47 -13.19 -8.90 15.54
N PHE A 48 -13.63 -9.82 14.68
CA PHE A 48 -12.83 -10.85 14.07
C PHE A 48 -12.85 -10.66 12.55
N GLY A 49 -11.68 -10.49 11.97
CA GLY A 49 -11.54 -10.20 10.56
C GLY A 49 -10.16 -10.57 10.04
N ASP A 50 -10.01 -10.45 8.73
CA ASP A 50 -8.74 -10.65 8.04
C ASP A 50 -8.08 -9.30 7.79
N THR A 51 -6.81 -9.17 8.15
CA THR A 51 -6.03 -7.94 7.99
C THR A 51 -5.13 -7.97 6.76
N HIS A 52 -5.06 -9.08 6.04
CA HIS A 52 -4.07 -9.28 4.98
C HIS A 52 -4.62 -10.16 3.85
N VAL A 53 -5.45 -9.58 2.99
CA VAL A 53 -6.03 -10.27 1.82
C VAL A 53 -5.47 -9.72 0.52
N HIS A 54 -4.95 -10.60 -0.33
CA HIS A 54 -4.55 -10.29 -1.71
C HIS A 54 -5.60 -10.74 -2.71
N THR A 55 -5.68 -10.05 -3.84
CA THR A 55 -6.63 -10.28 -4.93
C THR A 55 -5.90 -10.43 -6.26
N ALA A 56 -6.65 -10.71 -7.33
CA ALA A 56 -6.12 -10.82 -8.68
C ALA A 56 -5.47 -9.53 -9.22
N TRP A 57 -5.56 -8.41 -8.50
CA TRP A 57 -4.90 -7.15 -8.85
C TRP A 57 -3.39 -7.17 -8.56
N TRP A 58 -2.92 -8.09 -7.72
CA TRP A 58 -1.51 -8.20 -7.36
C TRP A 58 -0.84 -9.47 -7.89
N PHE A 59 0.48 -9.39 -8.08
CA PHE A 59 1.24 -10.42 -8.80
C PHE A 59 1.31 -11.75 -8.06
N ASP A 60 1.43 -11.77 -6.74
CA ASP A 60 1.64 -13.03 -6.01
C ASP A 60 0.38 -13.90 -6.04
N ALA A 61 -0.80 -13.32 -5.89
CA ALA A 61 -2.08 -13.99 -5.93
C ALA A 61 -2.39 -14.39 -7.36
N ARG A 62 -2.18 -13.50 -8.32
CA ARG A 62 -2.43 -13.80 -9.74
C ARG A 62 -1.50 -14.90 -10.26
N SER A 63 -0.24 -14.92 -9.86
CA SER A 63 0.71 -15.98 -10.23
C SER A 63 0.34 -17.35 -9.65
N GLN A 64 -0.48 -17.37 -8.60
CA GLN A 64 -1.04 -18.58 -7.98
C GLN A 64 -2.42 -18.95 -8.53
N ASP A 65 -2.81 -18.34 -9.65
CA ASP A 65 -4.06 -18.55 -10.38
C ASP A 65 -5.31 -17.99 -9.68
N THR A 66 -5.15 -17.03 -8.75
CA THR A 66 -6.28 -16.29 -8.18
C THR A 66 -6.89 -15.37 -9.24
N ARG A 67 -8.18 -15.55 -9.55
CA ARG A 67 -8.96 -14.68 -10.45
C ARG A 67 -9.91 -13.73 -9.71
N ASN A 68 -10.06 -13.89 -8.39
CA ASN A 68 -10.99 -13.14 -7.56
C ASN A 68 -10.51 -11.70 -7.35
N LYS A 69 -11.40 -10.73 -7.57
CA LYS A 69 -11.18 -9.28 -7.43
C LYS A 69 -11.61 -8.78 -6.03
N PRO A 70 -11.32 -7.51 -5.66
CA PRO A 70 -11.69 -6.97 -4.34
C PRO A 70 -13.17 -7.09 -3.97
N ASP A 71 -14.08 -6.97 -4.93
CA ASP A 71 -15.53 -7.17 -4.71
C ASP A 71 -15.85 -8.62 -4.28
N ALA A 72 -15.12 -9.60 -4.81
CA ALA A 72 -15.27 -10.99 -4.45
C ALA A 72 -14.70 -11.27 -3.05
N ALA A 73 -13.59 -10.62 -2.66
CA ALA A 73 -13.07 -10.66 -1.30
C ALA A 73 -14.08 -10.11 -0.29
N TYR A 74 -14.72 -8.97 -0.60
CA TYR A 74 -15.78 -8.41 0.22
C TYR A 74 -16.99 -9.35 0.35
N ARG A 75 -17.47 -9.93 -0.77
CA ARG A 75 -18.57 -10.91 -0.76
C ARG A 75 -18.24 -12.16 0.05
N PHE A 76 -17.03 -12.69 -0.10
CA PHE A 76 -16.56 -13.84 0.66
C PHE A 76 -16.52 -13.54 2.17
N ALA A 77 -16.04 -12.35 2.56
CA ALA A 77 -16.06 -11.91 3.96
C ALA A 77 -17.48 -11.78 4.53
N LYS A 78 -18.49 -11.46 3.70
CA LYS A 78 -19.92 -11.51 4.09
C LYS A 78 -20.50 -12.94 4.16
N GLY A 79 -19.72 -13.97 3.88
CA GLY A 79 -20.14 -15.37 3.91
C GLY A 79 -20.75 -15.88 2.60
N GLU A 80 -20.58 -15.17 1.48
CA GLU A 80 -20.95 -15.69 0.16
C GLU A 80 -19.93 -16.75 -0.30
N ALA A 81 -20.37 -17.71 -1.13
CA ALA A 81 -19.46 -18.71 -1.68
C ALA A 81 -18.50 -18.07 -2.71
N LEU A 82 -17.22 -18.44 -2.65
CA LEU A 82 -16.17 -17.95 -3.53
C LEU A 82 -15.67 -19.09 -4.41
N GLY A 83 -15.69 -18.89 -5.73
CA GLY A 83 -15.08 -19.80 -6.68
C GLY A 83 -13.55 -19.71 -6.64
N ILE A 84 -12.87 -20.85 -6.65
CA ILE A 84 -11.42 -20.96 -6.62
C ILE A 84 -10.92 -21.98 -7.65
N LYS A 85 -9.60 -22.01 -7.87
CA LYS A 85 -8.95 -22.95 -8.77
C LYS A 85 -9.30 -24.42 -8.47
N PRO A 86 -9.25 -25.30 -9.50
CA PRO A 86 -8.99 -25.00 -10.92
C PRO A 86 -10.16 -24.29 -11.62
N TYR A 87 -9.91 -23.70 -12.79
CA TYR A 87 -10.90 -23.03 -13.63
C TYR A 87 -10.96 -23.69 -15.00
N ASP A 88 -12.10 -23.63 -15.69
CA ASP A 88 -12.26 -24.11 -17.05
C ASP A 88 -11.75 -23.12 -18.11
N GLU A 89 -11.90 -23.49 -19.39
CA GLU A 89 -11.50 -22.67 -20.55
C GLU A 89 -12.23 -21.34 -20.67
N ASN A 90 -13.36 -21.17 -19.97
CA ASN A 90 -14.16 -19.94 -19.93
C ASN A 90 -13.93 -19.16 -18.61
N ASP A 91 -12.83 -19.42 -17.91
CA ASP A 91 -12.48 -18.84 -16.60
C ASP A 91 -13.52 -19.12 -15.49
N LYS A 92 -14.37 -20.14 -15.64
CA LYS A 92 -15.34 -20.50 -14.60
C LYS A 92 -14.69 -21.39 -13.54
N PRO A 93 -14.88 -21.11 -12.25
CA PRO A 93 -14.32 -21.92 -11.17
C PRO A 93 -14.97 -23.32 -11.14
N LEU A 94 -14.14 -24.35 -10.99
CA LEU A 94 -14.56 -25.74 -10.87
C LEU A 94 -14.80 -26.16 -9.42
N ARG A 95 -14.39 -25.32 -8.45
CA ARG A 95 -14.62 -25.54 -7.02
C ARG A 95 -15.02 -24.24 -6.34
N THR A 96 -15.70 -24.37 -5.21
CA THR A 96 -16.10 -23.24 -4.36
C THR A 96 -15.71 -23.48 -2.92
N ILE A 97 -15.39 -22.40 -2.20
CA ILE A 97 -15.19 -22.38 -0.76
C ILE A 97 -16.15 -21.37 -0.12
N LYS A 98 -16.46 -21.56 1.16
CA LYS A 98 -17.28 -20.66 1.96
C LYS A 98 -16.78 -20.70 3.40
N ILE A 99 -16.73 -19.55 4.06
CA ILE A 99 -16.42 -19.46 5.49
C ILE A 99 -17.66 -19.80 6.34
N ASP A 100 -17.44 -20.43 7.49
CA ASP A 100 -18.51 -20.92 8.37
C ASP A 100 -19.41 -19.78 8.91
N ARG A 101 -18.83 -18.59 9.09
CA ARG A 101 -19.53 -17.37 9.52
C ARG A 101 -18.94 -16.13 8.83
N PRO A 102 -19.74 -15.07 8.60
CA PRO A 102 -19.23 -13.79 8.13
C PRO A 102 -18.17 -13.18 9.07
N LEU A 103 -17.23 -12.43 8.49
CA LEU A 103 -16.25 -11.64 9.21
C LEU A 103 -16.82 -10.27 9.59
N ASP A 104 -16.33 -9.71 10.69
CA ASP A 104 -16.67 -8.33 11.10
C ASP A 104 -16.00 -7.30 10.18
N PHE A 105 -14.81 -7.63 9.67
CA PHE A 105 -14.08 -6.82 8.70
C PHE A 105 -13.15 -7.67 7.83
N THR A 106 -12.74 -7.11 6.69
CA THR A 106 -11.65 -7.64 5.89
C THR A 106 -10.87 -6.47 5.29
N ALA A 107 -9.55 -6.57 5.25
CA ALA A 107 -8.68 -5.61 4.61
C ALA A 107 -8.07 -6.22 3.34
N VAL A 108 -8.36 -5.62 2.19
CA VAL A 108 -7.64 -5.89 0.95
C VAL A 108 -6.33 -5.11 0.99
N THR A 109 -5.22 -5.83 0.98
CA THR A 109 -3.86 -5.32 1.14
C THR A 109 -2.96 -5.80 0.00
N ASP A 110 -3.48 -5.70 -1.23
CA ASP A 110 -2.67 -5.85 -2.44
C ASP A 110 -1.48 -4.90 -2.37
N HIS A 111 -0.29 -5.32 -2.81
CA HIS A 111 0.82 -4.37 -2.76
C HIS A 111 0.69 -3.28 -3.83
N SER A 112 1.38 -2.17 -3.57
CA SER A 112 1.36 -0.97 -4.39
C SER A 112 2.18 -1.08 -5.67
N GLU A 113 3.21 -1.92 -5.66
CA GLU A 113 4.13 -2.13 -6.75
C GLU A 113 3.40 -2.81 -7.93
N PHE A 114 3.92 -2.70 -9.14
CA PHE A 114 3.41 -3.45 -10.30
C PHE A 114 1.90 -3.45 -10.59
N MET A 115 1.06 -2.63 -9.96
CA MET A 115 -0.39 -2.68 -10.11
C MET A 115 -0.79 -2.34 -11.57
N GLY A 116 -0.08 -1.38 -12.16
CA GLY A 116 -0.19 -1.06 -13.58
C GLY A 116 0.26 -2.21 -14.47
N GLU A 117 1.43 -2.78 -14.19
CA GLU A 117 1.97 -3.93 -14.94
C GLU A 117 1.03 -5.13 -14.89
N MET A 118 0.48 -5.44 -13.71
CA MET A 118 -0.46 -6.54 -13.51
C MET A 118 -1.74 -6.35 -14.32
N ARG A 119 -2.27 -5.13 -14.38
CA ARG A 119 -3.37 -4.79 -15.30
C ARG A 119 -2.95 -4.98 -16.75
N MET A 120 -1.80 -4.44 -17.16
CA MET A 120 -1.31 -4.53 -18.53
C MET A 120 -1.13 -5.97 -18.99
N CYS A 121 -0.64 -6.85 -18.11
CA CYS A 121 -0.43 -8.26 -18.43
C CYS A 121 -1.72 -9.06 -18.55
N ASN A 122 -2.81 -8.62 -17.91
CA ASN A 122 -4.05 -9.38 -17.80
C ASN A 122 -5.23 -8.80 -18.60
N VAL A 123 -5.12 -7.56 -19.11
CA VAL A 123 -6.15 -6.90 -19.91
C VAL A 123 -5.69 -6.81 -21.36
N GLN A 124 -6.33 -7.60 -22.23
CA GLN A 124 -6.06 -7.57 -23.67
C GLN A 124 -6.26 -6.17 -24.25
N GLY A 125 -5.35 -5.74 -25.11
CA GLY A 125 -5.34 -4.40 -25.70
C GLY A 125 -4.57 -3.35 -24.89
N SER A 126 -4.11 -3.68 -23.68
CA SER A 126 -3.24 -2.79 -22.91
C SER A 126 -1.84 -2.68 -23.54
N PRO A 127 -1.14 -1.53 -23.41
CA PRO A 127 0.13 -1.27 -24.11
C PRO A 127 1.27 -2.27 -23.82
N GLY A 128 1.23 -2.97 -22.67
CA GLY A 128 2.23 -3.95 -22.27
C GLY A 128 1.81 -5.41 -22.44
N TYR A 129 0.61 -5.68 -22.97
CA TYR A 129 0.01 -7.03 -22.95
C TYR A 129 0.86 -8.10 -23.64
N TRP A 130 1.61 -7.71 -24.68
CA TRP A 130 2.50 -8.57 -25.45
C TRP A 130 3.98 -8.48 -25.04
N HIS A 131 4.30 -7.75 -23.98
CA HIS A 131 5.67 -7.69 -23.47
C HIS A 131 6.11 -9.09 -22.97
N PRO A 132 7.38 -9.51 -23.14
CA PRO A 132 7.84 -10.84 -22.73
C PRO A 132 7.54 -11.20 -21.27
N VAL A 133 7.60 -10.22 -20.37
CA VAL A 133 7.24 -10.40 -18.95
C VAL A 133 5.77 -10.76 -18.78
N CYS A 134 4.87 -10.10 -19.51
CA CYS A 134 3.45 -10.40 -19.45
C CYS A 134 3.10 -11.73 -20.10
N MET A 135 3.78 -12.09 -21.19
CA MET A 135 3.64 -13.42 -21.79
C MET A 135 4.14 -14.49 -20.82
N ALA A 136 5.30 -14.30 -20.19
CA ALA A 136 5.83 -15.22 -19.19
C ALA A 136 4.89 -15.35 -17.99
N HIS A 137 4.34 -14.25 -17.49
CA HIS A 137 3.36 -14.25 -16.41
C HIS A 137 2.11 -15.09 -16.77
N ARG A 138 1.58 -14.94 -17.99
CA ARG A 138 0.36 -15.64 -18.43
C ARG A 138 0.57 -17.12 -18.73
N TYR A 139 1.67 -17.48 -19.42
CA TYR A 139 1.90 -18.85 -19.89
C TYR A 139 2.76 -19.68 -18.92
N PHE A 140 3.58 -19.03 -18.10
CA PHE A 140 4.46 -19.67 -17.13
C PHE A 140 4.40 -18.93 -15.79
N PRO A 141 3.27 -18.98 -15.05
CA PRO A 141 3.07 -18.16 -13.85
C PRO A 141 4.14 -18.34 -12.77
N SER A 142 4.80 -19.51 -12.71
CA SER A 142 5.94 -19.78 -11.83
C SER A 142 7.13 -18.83 -12.04
N THR A 143 7.26 -18.25 -13.24
CA THR A 143 8.29 -17.25 -13.58
C THR A 143 7.95 -15.84 -13.09
N THR A 144 6.71 -15.59 -12.64
CA THR A 144 6.27 -14.28 -12.14
C THR A 144 7.09 -13.85 -10.93
N PHE A 145 7.42 -14.77 -10.01
CA PHE A 145 8.28 -14.46 -8.87
C PHE A 145 9.71 -14.12 -9.29
N ALA A 146 10.27 -14.79 -10.30
CA ALA A 146 11.59 -14.43 -10.79
C ALA A 146 11.60 -13.03 -11.43
N THR A 147 10.58 -12.71 -12.22
CA THR A 147 10.50 -11.43 -12.94
C THR A 147 10.05 -10.27 -12.06
N LEU A 148 8.86 -10.35 -11.43
CA LEU A 148 8.31 -9.25 -10.62
C LEU A 148 8.92 -9.18 -9.22
N ALA A 149 9.15 -10.30 -8.53
CA ALA A 149 9.75 -10.24 -7.19
C ALA A 149 11.28 -10.08 -7.26
N ALA A 150 12.00 -11.05 -7.84
CA ALA A 150 13.46 -11.05 -7.77
C ALA A 150 14.09 -9.93 -8.61
N MET A 151 13.73 -9.78 -9.89
CA MET A 151 14.27 -8.68 -10.70
C MET A 151 13.62 -7.34 -10.35
N GLY A 152 12.30 -7.31 -10.18
CA GLY A 152 11.53 -6.10 -9.93
C GLY A 152 11.75 -5.50 -8.53
N LEU A 153 11.49 -6.25 -7.47
CA LEU A 153 11.62 -5.76 -6.09
C LEU A 153 13.07 -5.80 -5.58
N SER A 154 13.74 -6.95 -5.69
CA SER A 154 15.10 -7.11 -5.13
C SER A 154 16.16 -6.46 -6.02
N GLY A 155 16.10 -6.72 -7.33
CA GLY A 155 17.01 -6.13 -8.32
C GLY A 155 16.69 -4.67 -8.67
N LYS A 156 15.54 -4.14 -8.20
CA LYS A 156 15.05 -2.78 -8.48
C LYS A 156 14.99 -2.47 -9.98
N MET A 157 14.76 -3.49 -10.80
CA MET A 157 14.65 -3.34 -12.24
C MET A 157 13.21 -2.98 -12.60
N ARG A 158 13.04 -2.09 -13.57
CA ARG A 158 11.75 -1.86 -14.24
C ARG A 158 11.96 -2.08 -15.73
N TRP A 159 10.98 -2.69 -16.38
CA TRP A 159 11.03 -2.93 -17.83
C TRP A 159 10.69 -1.62 -18.55
N SER A 160 11.72 -0.87 -18.95
CA SER A 160 11.60 0.45 -19.58
C SER A 160 10.65 0.43 -20.79
N ASN A 161 10.75 -0.59 -21.64
CA ASN A 161 9.91 -0.75 -22.81
C ASN A 161 8.43 -1.08 -22.47
N MET A 162 8.15 -1.56 -21.27
CA MET A 162 6.79 -1.92 -20.84
C MET A 162 6.05 -0.72 -20.26
N CYS A 163 6.68 0.03 -19.36
CA CYS A 163 6.04 1.15 -18.67
C CYS A 163 6.18 2.50 -19.39
N GLY A 164 6.93 2.55 -20.49
CA GLY A 164 7.24 3.78 -21.21
C GLY A 164 8.11 4.73 -20.41
N ASP A 165 8.31 5.93 -20.96
CA ASP A 165 9.13 6.97 -20.34
C ASP A 165 8.55 7.39 -18.98
N ASN A 166 9.43 7.56 -17.99
CA ASN A 166 9.09 7.92 -16.61
C ASN A 166 7.99 7.05 -15.97
N HIS A 167 7.78 5.82 -16.47
CA HIS A 167 6.74 4.89 -16.03
C HIS A 167 5.29 5.37 -16.20
N GLY A 168 5.06 6.33 -17.09
CA GLY A 168 3.74 6.97 -17.27
C GLY A 168 2.63 5.98 -17.64
N LEU A 169 2.92 4.99 -18.49
CA LEU A 169 1.92 3.99 -18.89
C LEU A 169 1.52 3.12 -17.71
N CYS A 170 2.46 2.65 -16.90
CA CYS A 170 2.15 1.83 -15.74
C CYS A 170 1.33 2.63 -14.69
N LEU A 171 1.63 3.92 -14.51
CA LEU A 171 0.83 4.77 -13.63
C LEU A 171 -0.61 4.96 -14.14
N GLU A 172 -0.78 5.26 -15.43
CA GLU A 172 -2.10 5.37 -16.06
C GLU A 172 -2.91 4.10 -15.85
N GLN A 173 -2.28 2.94 -16.09
CA GLN A 173 -2.92 1.64 -15.94
C GLN A 173 -3.26 1.33 -14.48
N ALA A 174 -2.43 1.72 -13.51
CA ALA A 174 -2.72 1.55 -12.08
C ALA A 174 -3.92 2.39 -11.61
N THR A 175 -4.14 3.56 -12.22
CA THR A 175 -5.25 4.45 -11.86
C THR A 175 -6.57 4.10 -12.54
N ASN A 176 -6.54 3.23 -13.55
CA ASN A 176 -7.72 2.88 -14.32
C ASN A 176 -8.61 1.89 -13.55
N ARG A 177 -9.72 2.42 -13.02
CA ARG A 177 -10.70 1.69 -12.19
C ARG A 177 -11.70 0.85 -12.97
N SER A 178 -11.67 0.85 -14.32
CA SER A 178 -12.54 -0.01 -15.12
C SER A 178 -11.97 -1.43 -15.14
N LEU A 179 -12.30 -2.21 -14.11
CA LEU A 179 -12.10 -3.66 -14.00
C LEU A 179 -13.30 -4.31 -13.33
#